data_AF-L0A949-F1
#
_entry.id   AF-L0A949-F1
#
_cell.length_a   1.000
_cell.length_b   1.000
_cell.length_c   1.000
_cell.angle_alpha   90.00
_cell.angle_beta   90.00
_cell.angle_gamma   90.00
#
_symmetry.space_group_name_H-M   'P 1'
#
loop_
_entity.id
_entity.type
_entity.pdbx_description
1 polymer ?
#
loop_
_entity_poly.entity_id
_entity_poly.type
_entity_poly.pdbx_seq_one_letter_code
_entity_poly.pdbx_strand_id
1 'polypeptide(L)'
;MSEEKLTTNVLILELSTMIVAIALAFNSQSLNYYTISLPAIIDYIIVNVLVIWFWWRYISDRFKYPIKTNNFPLYDVLLLIIISLLPEILRTQDIFYLTGTLAALAFLWALMLRRIIREYANTIDQQSLVSLRHQINIRSSMGLLFLISFAASFISQIIGRLIFILIIFAIIYSVFIDRFSKSNKRSI
;
A
#
# COMPACT_ATOMS: atom_id res chain seq x y z
N MET A 1 -9.70 -6.23 -27.29
CA MET A 1 -8.40 -5.86 -26.68
C MET A 1 -7.31 -6.35 -27.61
N SER A 2 -6.26 -5.57 -27.90
CA SER A 2 -5.11 -6.11 -28.62
C SER A 2 -4.40 -7.16 -27.76
N GLU A 3 -3.89 -8.23 -28.36
CA GLU A 3 -3.22 -9.34 -27.65
C GLU A 3 -2.12 -8.84 -26.69
N GLU A 4 -1.33 -7.86 -27.13
CA GLU A 4 -0.28 -7.21 -26.35
C GLU A 4 -0.77 -6.60 -25.01
N LYS A 5 -2.00 -6.06 -24.97
CA LYS A 5 -2.60 -5.52 -23.74
C LYS A 5 -3.08 -6.63 -22.82
N LEU A 6 -3.57 -7.74 -23.38
CA LEU A 6 -3.93 -8.92 -22.60
C LEU A 6 -2.67 -9.50 -21.95
N THR A 7 -1.60 -9.67 -22.74
CA THR A 7 -0.29 -10.13 -22.27
C THR A 7 0.27 -9.23 -21.17
N THR A 8 0.23 -7.91 -21.33
CA THR A 8 0.73 -6.97 -20.30
C THR A 8 -0.04 -7.10 -18.98
N ASN A 9 -1.37 -7.21 -19.03
CA ASN A 9 -2.18 -7.36 -17.82
C ASN A 9 -1.95 -8.71 -17.14
N VAL A 10 -1.81 -9.80 -17.92
CA VAL A 10 -1.47 -11.13 -17.39
C VAL A 10 -0.08 -11.12 -16.75
N LEU A 11 0.93 -10.56 -17.42
CA LEU A 11 2.29 -10.46 -16.89
C LEU A 11 2.35 -9.70 -15.57
N ILE A 12 1.56 -8.64 -15.42
CA ILE A 12 1.53 -7.86 -14.18
C ILE A 12 0.82 -8.61 -13.05
N LEU A 13 -0.24 -9.35 -13.38
CA LEU A 13 -0.90 -10.22 -12.42
C LEU A 13 0.05 -11.34 -11.96
N GLU A 14 0.76 -12.00 -12.87
CA GLU A 14 1.78 -13.00 -12.57
C GLU A 14 2.95 -12.42 -11.78
N LEU A 15 3.45 -11.24 -12.16
CA LEU A 15 4.49 -10.55 -11.43
C LEU A 15 4.04 -10.24 -10.00
N SER A 16 2.80 -9.80 -9.82
CA SER A 16 2.25 -9.48 -8.50
C SER A 16 2.15 -10.72 -7.60
N THR A 17 1.75 -11.88 -8.14
CA THR A 17 1.66 -13.12 -7.37
C THR A 17 3.05 -13.68 -7.04
N MET A 18 4.00 -13.63 -7.98
CA MET A 18 5.39 -14.01 -7.73
C MET A 18 6.04 -13.14 -6.66
N ILE A 19 5.82 -11.83 -6.71
CA ILE A 19 6.37 -10.89 -5.72
C ILE A 19 5.80 -11.15 -4.32
N VAL A 20 4.51 -11.44 -4.20
CA VAL A 20 3.96 -11.85 -2.91
C VAL A 20 4.55 -13.16 -2.44
N ALA A 21 4.68 -14.16 -3.32
CA ALA A 21 5.31 -15.42 -2.95
C ALA A 21 6.74 -15.22 -2.43
N ILE A 22 7.52 -14.33 -3.07
CA ILE A 22 8.86 -13.93 -2.62
C ILE A 22 8.81 -13.24 -1.24
N ALA A 23 7.90 -12.29 -1.05
CA ALA A 23 7.73 -11.59 0.22
C ALA A 23 7.38 -12.55 1.38
N LEU A 24 6.47 -13.51 1.12
CA LEU A 24 6.10 -14.56 2.07
C LEU A 24 7.28 -15.50 2.35
N ALA A 25 8.05 -15.86 1.32
CA ALA A 25 9.22 -16.73 1.45
C ALA A 25 10.35 -16.08 2.27
N PHE A 26 10.64 -14.80 2.05
CA PHE A 26 11.60 -14.06 2.88
C PHE A 26 11.15 -13.99 4.33
N ASN A 27 9.86 -13.76 4.55
CA ASN A 27 9.29 -13.75 5.90
C ASN A 27 9.38 -15.15 6.57
N SER A 28 9.16 -16.24 5.81
CA SER A 28 9.25 -17.60 6.35
C SER A 28 10.68 -18.02 6.66
N GLN A 29 11.65 -17.63 5.83
CA GLN A 29 13.08 -17.84 6.11
C GLN A 29 13.49 -17.16 7.41
N SER A 30 12.95 -15.97 7.68
CA SER A 30 13.21 -15.24 8.93
C SER A 30 12.77 -16.04 10.16
N LEU A 31 11.64 -16.75 10.09
CA LEU A 31 11.14 -17.62 11.16
C LEU A 31 12.07 -18.78 11.51
N ASN A 32 12.83 -19.30 10.53
CA ASN A 32 13.76 -20.42 10.75
C ASN A 32 15.07 -19.99 11.44
N TYR A 33 15.44 -18.72 11.38
CA TYR A 33 16.67 -18.21 12.02
C TYR A 33 16.50 -17.86 13.50
N TYR A 34 15.26 -17.64 13.96
CA TYR A 34 14.97 -17.36 15.37
C TYR A 34 14.41 -18.60 16.05
N THR A 35 14.81 -18.84 17.31
CA THR A 35 14.05 -19.72 18.21
C THR A 35 12.58 -19.30 18.16
N ILE A 36 11.70 -20.23 17.80
CA ILE A 36 10.26 -20.02 17.65
C ILE A 36 9.71 -19.48 18.98
N SER A 37 9.58 -18.17 19.05
CA SER A 37 9.04 -17.46 20.21
C SER A 37 7.68 -16.88 19.84
N LEU A 38 6.78 -16.79 20.82
CA LEU A 38 5.43 -16.27 20.60
C LEU A 38 5.41 -14.85 19.98
N PRO A 39 6.30 -13.91 20.37
CA PRO A 39 6.43 -12.62 19.70
C PRO A 39 6.81 -12.74 18.22
N ALA A 40 7.76 -13.61 17.87
CA ALA A 40 8.18 -13.81 16.48
C ALA A 40 7.05 -14.38 15.60
N ILE A 41 6.20 -15.25 16.15
CA ILE A 41 5.00 -15.76 15.45
C ILE A 41 4.00 -14.63 15.19
N ILE A 42 3.76 -13.77 16.19
CA ILE A 42 2.85 -12.63 16.06
C ILE A 42 3.35 -11.67 14.99
N ASP A 43 4.62 -11.29 15.04
CA ASP A 43 5.24 -10.40 14.05
C ASP A 43 5.14 -10.99 12.64
N TYR A 44 5.43 -12.29 12.50
CA TYR A 44 5.27 -13.00 11.23
C TYR A 44 3.84 -12.90 10.69
N ILE A 45 2.82 -13.18 11.52
CA ILE A 45 1.41 -13.11 11.11
C ILE A 45 1.05 -11.69 10.67
N ILE A 46 1.45 -10.66 11.45
CA ILE A 46 1.15 -9.26 11.14
C ILE A 46 1.75 -8.86 9.79
N VAL A 47 3.03 -9.19 9.56
CA VAL A 47 3.73 -8.88 8.30
C VAL A 47 3.01 -9.53 7.11
N ASN A 48 2.65 -10.81 7.21
CA ASN A 48 1.96 -11.51 6.12
C ASN A 48 0.58 -10.91 5.84
N VAL A 49 -0.19 -10.59 6.88
CA VAL A 49 -1.50 -9.95 6.74
C VAL A 49 -1.35 -8.60 6.02
N LEU A 50 -0.35 -7.80 6.37
CA LEU A 50 -0.08 -6.52 5.72
C LEU A 50 0.28 -6.70 4.24
N VAL A 51 1.21 -7.60 3.91
CA VAL A 51 1.63 -7.86 2.52
C VAL A 51 0.45 -8.33 1.67
N ILE A 52 -0.32 -9.30 2.16
CA ILE A 52 -1.50 -9.83 1.47
C ILE A 52 -2.54 -8.72 1.28
N TRP A 53 -2.73 -7.86 2.29
CA TRP A 53 -3.67 -6.75 2.20
C TRP A 53 -3.27 -5.72 1.13
N PHE A 54 -1.99 -5.34 1.08
CA PHE A 54 -1.49 -4.44 0.02
C PHE A 54 -1.62 -5.08 -1.36
N TRP A 55 -1.22 -6.33 -1.51
CA TRP A 55 -1.35 -7.06 -2.76
C TRP A 55 -2.79 -7.17 -3.24
N TRP A 56 -3.71 -7.57 -2.36
CA TRP A 56 -5.13 -7.69 -2.69
C TRP A 56 -5.69 -6.36 -3.15
N ARG A 57 -5.33 -5.26 -2.47
CA ARG A 57 -5.76 -3.93 -2.87
C ARG A 57 -5.24 -3.54 -4.25
N TYR A 58 -3.96 -3.82 -4.52
CA TYR A 58 -3.33 -3.56 -5.80
C TYR A 58 -4.03 -4.31 -6.94
N ILE A 59 -4.21 -5.61 -6.75
CA ILE A 59 -4.90 -6.47 -7.71
C ILE A 59 -6.33 -5.99 -7.95
N SER A 60 -7.07 -5.63 -6.90
CA SER A 60 -8.45 -5.14 -7.03
C SER A 60 -8.52 -3.86 -7.88
N ASP A 61 -7.59 -2.93 -7.67
CA ASP A 61 -7.51 -1.71 -8.48
C ASP A 61 -7.21 -2.04 -9.95
N ARG A 62 -6.36 -3.04 -10.24
CA ARG A 62 -5.99 -3.46 -11.59
C ARG A 62 -7.00 -4.34 -12.31
N PHE A 63 -7.77 -5.16 -11.59
CA PHE A 63 -8.93 -5.83 -12.16
C PHE A 63 -9.99 -4.81 -12.59
N LYS A 64 -10.21 -3.76 -11.79
CA LYS A 64 -11.19 -2.71 -12.13
C LYS A 64 -10.69 -1.81 -13.26
N TYR A 65 -9.40 -1.50 -13.28
CA TYR A 65 -8.77 -0.60 -14.25
C TYR A 65 -7.53 -1.24 -14.88
N PRO A 66 -7.72 -2.17 -15.85
CA PRO A 66 -6.62 -2.79 -16.56
C PRO A 66 -5.79 -1.75 -17.33
N ILE A 67 -4.54 -2.08 -17.64
CA ILE A 67 -3.65 -1.15 -18.34
C ILE A 67 -4.10 -1.02 -19.79
N LYS A 68 -4.35 0.22 -20.22
CA LYS A 68 -4.77 0.56 -21.59
C LYS A 68 -3.62 1.00 -22.49
N THR A 69 -2.56 1.52 -21.89
CA THR A 69 -1.40 2.07 -22.59
C THR A 69 -0.36 0.98 -22.85
N ASN A 70 0.26 1.00 -24.04
CA ASN A 70 1.39 0.11 -24.36
C ASN A 70 2.72 0.57 -23.72
N ASN A 71 2.67 1.62 -22.89
CA ASN A 71 3.86 2.13 -22.20
C ASN A 71 4.16 1.29 -20.97
N PHE A 72 5.44 1.12 -20.67
CA PHE A 72 5.90 0.42 -19.48
C PHE A 72 5.13 0.87 -18.21
N PRO A 73 4.59 -0.08 -17.42
CA PRO A 73 3.79 0.21 -16.24
C PRO A 73 4.69 0.56 -15.03
N LEU A 74 5.48 1.62 -15.16
CA LEU A 74 6.52 1.99 -14.19
C LEU A 74 6.02 2.04 -12.74
N TYR A 75 4.89 2.73 -12.51
CA TYR A 75 4.35 2.91 -11.15
C TYR A 75 3.91 1.58 -10.52
N ASP A 76 3.37 0.66 -11.32
CA ASP A 76 2.99 -0.68 -10.87
C ASP A 76 4.19 -1.47 -10.41
N VAL A 77 5.23 -1.50 -11.23
CA VAL A 77 6.46 -2.24 -10.95
C VAL A 77 7.13 -1.68 -9.70
N LEU A 78 7.27 -0.36 -9.59
CA LEU A 78 7.84 0.28 -8.40
C LEU A 78 7.04 -0.02 -7.13
N LEU A 79 5.71 0.03 -7.23
CA LEU A 79 4.81 -0.23 -6.11
C LEU A 79 4.90 -1.69 -5.66
N LEU A 80 4.95 -2.64 -6.60
CA LEU A 80 5.15 -4.06 -6.29
C LEU A 80 6.52 -4.33 -5.69
N ILE A 81 7.59 -3.69 -6.18
CA ILE A 81 8.93 -3.78 -5.56
C ILE A 81 8.88 -3.29 -4.11
N ILE A 82 8.21 -2.17 -3.82
CA ILE A 82 8.13 -1.69 -2.44
C ILE A 82 7.32 -2.64 -1.57
N ILE A 83 6.21 -3.21 -2.08
CA ILE A 83 5.45 -4.24 -1.35
C ILE A 83 6.33 -5.45 -1.04
N SER A 84 7.20 -5.86 -1.96
CA SER A 84 8.10 -7.02 -1.77
C SER A 84 9.14 -6.80 -0.68
N LEU A 85 9.57 -5.54 -0.49
CA LEU A 85 10.55 -5.13 0.51
C LEU A 85 9.95 -4.89 1.90
N LEU A 86 8.63 -4.75 2.02
CA LEU A 86 7.95 -4.48 3.30
C LEU A 86 8.33 -5.47 4.41
N PRO A 87 8.38 -6.80 4.20
CA PRO A 87 8.79 -7.74 5.25
C PRO A 87 10.17 -7.43 5.83
N GLU A 88 11.14 -7.16 4.96
CA GLU A 88 12.51 -6.87 5.37
C GLU A 88 12.58 -5.54 6.14
N ILE A 89 11.87 -4.52 5.67
CA ILE A 89 11.82 -3.21 6.35
C ILE A 89 11.15 -3.34 7.72
N LEU A 90 10.04 -4.07 7.84
CA LEU A 90 9.38 -4.33 9.11
C LEU A 90 10.29 -5.09 10.08
N ARG A 91 11.13 -6.00 9.56
CA ARG A 91 12.13 -6.75 10.35
C ARG A 91 13.19 -5.85 10.97
N THR A 92 13.63 -4.80 10.28
CA THR A 92 14.64 -3.87 10.84
C THR A 92 14.16 -3.13 12.09
N GLN A 93 12.84 -3.01 12.29
CA GLN A 93 12.20 -2.21 13.34
C GLN A 93 12.65 -0.73 13.39
N ASP A 94 13.35 -0.27 12.36
CA ASP A 94 13.83 1.10 12.24
C ASP A 94 12.70 1.96 11.65
N ILE A 95 12.28 2.94 12.45
CA ILE A 95 11.14 3.77 12.08
C ILE A 95 11.46 4.67 10.89
N PHE A 96 12.74 5.01 10.67
CA PHE A 96 13.17 5.76 9.51
C PHE A 96 12.86 5.00 8.21
N TYR A 97 13.31 3.75 8.08
CA TYR A 97 13.04 2.96 6.87
C TYR A 97 11.56 2.67 6.71
N LEU A 98 10.84 2.37 7.80
CA LEU A 98 9.40 2.09 7.73
C LEU A 98 8.59 3.30 7.24
N THR A 99 8.80 4.47 7.84
CA THR A 99 8.06 5.69 7.48
C THR A 99 8.39 6.18 6.07
N GLY A 100 9.66 6.10 5.65
CA GLY A 100 10.07 6.44 4.28
C GLY A 100 9.43 5.51 3.25
N THR A 101 9.40 4.21 3.53
CA THR A 101 8.79 3.20 2.66
C THR A 101 7.29 3.39 2.54
N LEU A 102 6.59 3.61 3.66
CA LEU A 102 5.15 3.86 3.66
C LEU A 102 4.80 5.18 2.94
N ALA A 103 5.63 6.21 3.09
CA ALA A 103 5.47 7.46 2.34
C ALA A 103 5.61 7.22 0.82
N ALA A 104 6.69 6.54 0.40
CA ALA A 104 6.93 6.21 -1.00
C ALA A 104 5.80 5.37 -1.60
N LEU A 105 5.35 4.34 -0.87
CA LEU A 105 4.23 3.49 -1.27
C LEU A 105 2.94 4.31 -1.45
N ALA A 106 2.64 5.23 -0.52
CA ALA A 106 1.45 6.07 -0.59
C ALA A 106 1.47 7.01 -1.79
N PHE A 107 2.60 7.68 -2.06
CA PHE A 107 2.75 8.57 -3.21
C PHE A 107 2.72 7.83 -4.54
N LEU A 108 3.43 6.70 -4.67
CA LEU A 108 3.42 5.90 -5.89
C LEU A 108 2.02 5.37 -6.21
N TRP A 109 1.27 4.95 -5.18
CA TRP A 109 -0.14 4.57 -5.37
C TRP A 109 -0.99 5.75 -5.85
N ALA A 110 -0.82 6.94 -5.26
CA ALA A 110 -1.55 8.13 -5.69
C ALA A 110 -1.24 8.50 -7.16
N LEU A 111 0.03 8.37 -7.57
CA LEU A 111 0.45 8.58 -8.97
C LEU A 111 -0.15 7.51 -9.91
N MET A 112 -0.18 6.26 -9.49
CA MET A 112 -0.83 5.17 -10.22
C MET A 112 -2.32 5.46 -10.43
N LEU A 113 -3.05 5.85 -9.39
CA LEU A 113 -4.47 6.21 -9.48
C LEU A 113 -4.69 7.44 -10.37
N ARG A 114 -3.81 8.44 -10.30
CA ARG A 114 -3.87 9.62 -11.19
C ARG A 114 -3.66 9.24 -12.65
N ARG A 115 -2.75 8.28 -12.93
CA ARG A 115 -2.57 7.70 -14.27
C ARG A 115 -3.84 6.97 -14.73
N ILE A 116 -4.49 6.20 -13.87
CA ILE A 116 -5.76 5.53 -14.17
C ILE A 116 -6.83 6.56 -14.59
N ILE A 117 -7.01 7.64 -13.83
CA ILE A 117 -7.97 8.70 -14.19
C ILE A 117 -7.65 9.26 -15.58
N ARG A 118 -6.37 9.51 -15.89
CA ARG A 118 -5.96 10.04 -17.19
C ARG A 118 -6.23 9.04 -18.33
N GLU A 119 -5.94 7.76 -18.13
CA GLU A 119 -6.14 6.70 -19.14
C GLU A 119 -7.62 6.39 -19.38
N TYR A 120 -8.48 6.65 -18.39
CA TYR A 120 -9.90 6.34 -18.43
C TYR A 120 -10.80 7.59 -18.50
N ALA A 121 -10.24 8.79 -18.72
CA ALA A 121 -10.95 10.06 -18.62
C ALA A 121 -12.28 10.11 -19.40
N ASN A 122 -12.34 9.46 -20.56
CA ASN A 122 -13.52 9.46 -21.45
C ASN A 122 -14.51 8.31 -21.15
N THR A 123 -14.14 7.35 -20.31
CA THR A 123 -14.90 6.11 -20.07
C THR A 123 -15.32 5.92 -18.62
N ILE A 124 -14.80 6.74 -17.70
CA ILE A 124 -15.04 6.59 -16.27
C ILE A 124 -16.33 7.31 -15.88
N ASP A 125 -17.15 6.65 -15.06
CA ASP A 125 -18.35 7.27 -14.50
C ASP A 125 -17.98 8.34 -13.46
N GLN A 126 -18.84 9.35 -13.31
CA GLN A 126 -18.59 10.46 -12.37
C GLN A 126 -18.42 9.98 -10.92
N GLN A 127 -19.16 8.96 -10.50
CA GLN A 127 -19.09 8.44 -9.14
C GLN A 127 -17.75 7.75 -8.87
N SER A 128 -17.25 6.92 -9.79
CA SER A 128 -15.91 6.34 -9.71
C SER A 128 -14.82 7.40 -9.78
N LEU A 129 -15.00 8.46 -10.58
CA LEU A 129 -14.04 9.56 -10.66
C LEU A 129 -13.90 10.29 -9.32
N VAL A 130 -15.02 10.61 -8.66
CA VAL A 130 -15.03 11.21 -7.32
C VAL A 130 -14.36 10.27 -6.32
N SER A 131 -14.69 8.97 -6.36
CA SER A 131 -14.06 7.96 -5.50
C SER A 131 -12.55 7.87 -5.68
N LEU A 132 -12.07 7.85 -6.93
CA LEU A 132 -10.62 7.80 -7.22
C LEU A 132 -9.91 9.08 -6.79
N ARG A 133 -10.50 10.26 -7.02
CA ARG A 133 -9.93 11.53 -6.53
C ARG A 133 -9.85 11.55 -5.01
N HIS A 134 -10.88 11.06 -4.33
CA HIS A 134 -10.88 10.95 -2.88
C HIS A 134 -9.78 9.99 -2.39
N GLN A 135 -9.61 8.84 -3.04
CA GLN A 135 -8.52 7.90 -2.74
C GLN A 135 -7.14 8.50 -2.98
N ILE A 136 -6.94 9.26 -4.06
CA ILE A 136 -5.70 10.00 -4.32
C ILE A 136 -5.40 10.97 -3.19
N ASN A 137 -6.40 11.75 -2.76
CA ASN A 137 -6.24 12.71 -1.68
C ASN A 137 -5.87 12.02 -0.37
N ILE A 138 -6.57 10.94 0.00
CA ILE A 138 -6.24 10.16 1.19
C ILE A 138 -4.80 9.65 1.13
N ARG A 139 -4.40 9.02 0.02
CA ARG A 139 -3.05 8.47 -0.12
C ARG A 139 -1.98 9.55 -0.12
N SER A 140 -2.23 10.70 -0.74
CA SER A 140 -1.29 11.82 -0.73
C SER A 140 -1.14 12.42 0.67
N SER A 141 -2.24 12.58 1.40
CA SER A 141 -2.23 13.04 2.79
C SER A 141 -1.51 12.05 3.71
N MET A 142 -1.77 10.74 3.58
CA MET A 142 -1.03 9.72 4.33
C MET A 142 0.46 9.75 3.99
N GLY A 143 0.80 9.89 2.70
CA GLY A 143 2.18 10.03 2.25
C GLY A 143 2.89 11.23 2.89
N LEU A 144 2.21 12.38 2.97
CA LEU A 144 2.72 13.58 3.65
C LEU A 144 2.93 13.35 5.14
N LEU A 145 1.98 12.72 5.84
CA LEU A 145 2.11 12.40 7.26
C LEU A 145 3.32 11.47 7.51
N PHE A 146 3.46 10.42 6.71
CA PHE A 146 4.62 9.52 6.83
C PHE A 146 5.93 10.21 6.45
N LEU A 147 5.92 11.13 5.48
CA LEU A 147 7.09 11.93 5.13
C LEU A 147 7.53 12.86 6.27
N ILE A 148 6.58 13.46 6.99
CA ILE A 148 6.87 14.24 8.21
C ILE A 148 7.50 13.34 9.28
N SER A 149 6.92 12.15 9.48
CA SER A 149 7.49 11.15 10.41
C SER A 149 8.90 10.73 10.01
N PHE A 150 9.15 10.53 8.72
CA PHE A 150 10.46 10.19 8.16
C PHE A 150 11.49 11.30 8.41
N ALA A 151 11.13 12.55 8.09
CA ALA A 151 11.98 13.71 8.34
C ALA A 151 12.29 13.88 9.84
N ALA A 152 11.32 13.63 10.71
CA ALA A 152 11.54 13.66 12.15
C ALA A 152 12.43 12.50 12.63
N SER A 153 12.27 11.29 12.09
CA SER A 153 13.13 10.13 12.39
C SER A 153 14.60 10.39 12.02
N PHE A 154 14.86 11.19 10.98
CA PHE A 154 16.21 11.61 10.60
C PHE A 154 16.90 12.43 11.70
N ILE A 155 16.14 13.27 12.42
CA ILE A 155 16.64 14.08 13.54
C ILE A 155 16.73 13.23 14.82
N SER A 156 15.68 12.47 15.11
CA SER A 156 15.62 11.59 16.28
C SER A 156 14.64 10.45 16.06
N GLN A 157 15.15 9.23 16.15
CA GLN A 157 14.37 7.99 16.03
C GLN A 157 13.24 7.91 17.06
N ILE A 158 13.42 8.49 18.25
CA ILE A 158 12.40 8.52 19.32
C ILE A 158 11.24 9.45 18.92
N ILE A 159 11.56 10.66 18.45
CA ILE A 159 10.56 11.64 18.02
C ILE A 159 9.78 11.10 16.82
N GLY A 160 10.50 10.52 15.84
CA GLY A 160 9.89 9.88 14.68
C GLY A 160 8.91 8.76 15.07
N ARG A 161 9.27 7.92 16.05
CA ARG A 161 8.40 6.85 16.56
C ARG A 161 7.14 7.40 17.24
N LEU A 162 7.25 8.46 18.04
CA LEU A 162 6.09 9.10 18.66
C LEU A 162 5.13 9.69 17.62
N ILE A 163 5.67 10.41 16.63
CA ILE A 163 4.88 10.97 15.52
C ILE A 163 4.19 9.85 14.73
N PHE A 164 4.91 8.77 14.42
CA PHE A 164 4.33 7.63 13.72
C PHE A 164 3.15 7.02 14.47
N ILE A 165 3.30 6.77 15.78
CA ILE A 165 2.21 6.23 16.61
C ILE A 165 0.99 7.17 16.58
N LEU A 166 1.20 8.48 16.71
CA LEU A 166 0.12 9.47 16.62
C LEU A 166 -0.58 9.45 15.25
N ILE A 167 0.16 9.30 14.16
CA ILE A 167 -0.40 9.17 12.80
C ILE A 167 -1.26 7.91 12.69
N ILE A 168 -0.75 6.76 13.14
CA ILE A 168 -1.51 5.51 13.12
C ILE A 168 -2.79 5.63 13.96
N PHE A 169 -2.69 6.25 15.14
CA PHE A 169 -3.85 6.49 16.00
C PHE A 169 -4.89 7.39 15.33
N ALA A 170 -4.46 8.47 14.67
CA ALA A 170 -5.34 9.37 13.93
C ALA A 170 -6.04 8.66 12.75
N ILE A 171 -5.33 7.80 12.02
CA ILE A 171 -5.89 7.01 10.93
C ILE A 171 -6.96 6.05 11.47
N ILE A 172 -6.65 5.29 12.52
CA ILE A 172 -7.59 4.36 13.15
C ILE A 172 -8.83 5.13 13.64
N TYR A 173 -8.63 6.24 14.34
CA TYR A 173 -9.71 7.09 14.83
C TYR A 173 -10.62 7.60 13.71
N SER A 174 -10.05 8.08 12.60
CA SER A 174 -10.84 8.53 11.44
C SER A 174 -11.68 7.40 10.83
N VAL A 175 -11.13 6.18 10.75
CA VAL A 175 -11.84 5.02 10.21
C VAL A 175 -12.98 4.60 11.13
N PHE A 176 -12.78 4.66 12.45
CA PHE A 176 -13.83 4.37 13.42
C PHE A 176 -14.96 5.40 13.35
N ILE A 177 -14.67 6.70 13.35
CA ILE A 177 -15.70 7.75 13.27
C ILE A 177 -16.53 7.61 11.99
N ASP A 178 -15.90 7.41 10.84
CA ASP A 178 -16.60 7.29 9.57
C ASP A 178 -17.58 6.11 9.54
N ARG A 179 -17.24 5.01 10.23
CA ARG A 179 -18.15 3.86 10.38
C ARG A 179 -19.34 4.18 11.28
N PHE A 180 -19.11 4.83 12.43
CA PHE A 180 -20.20 5.22 13.33
C PHE A 180 -21.12 6.29 12.73
N SER A 181 -20.56 7.27 12.02
CA SER A 181 -21.31 8.32 11.33
C SER A 181 -22.21 7.76 10.22
N LYS A 182 -21.72 6.80 9.43
CA LYS A 182 -22.52 6.11 8.40
C LYS A 182 -23.56 5.17 8.99
N SER A 183 -23.29 4.55 10.14
CA SER A 183 -24.28 3.73 10.86
C SER A 183 -25.45 4.58 11.35
N ASN A 184 -25.18 5.78 11.86
CA ASN A 184 -26.21 6.68 12.40
C ASN A 184 -27.08 7.35 11.31
N LYS A 185 -26.59 7.43 10.06
CA LYS A 185 -27.36 7.93 8.91
C LYS A 185 -28.26 6.89 8.23
N ARG A 186 -28.13 5.60 8.56
CA ARG A 186 -29.00 4.52 8.05
C ARG A 186 -30.13 4.15 9.02
N SER A 187 -30.12 4.71 10.22
CA SER A 187 -31.12 4.47 11.27
C SER A 187 -32.12 5.62 11.46
N ILE A 188 -32.15 6.59 10.53
CA ILE A 188 -33.14 7.68 10.48
C ILE A 188 -33.88 7.57 9.15
#